data_AF-A0A3N5MKM6-F1
#
_entry.id   AF-A0A3N5MKM6-F1
#
_cell.length_a   1.000
_cell.length_b   1.000
_cell.length_c   1.000
_cell.angle_alpha   90.00
_cell.angle_beta   90.00
_cell.angle_gamma   90.00
#
_symmetry.space_group_name_H-M   'P 1'
#
loop_
_entity.id
_entity.type
_entity.pdbx_description
1 polymer ?
#
loop_
_entity_poly.entity_id
_entity_poly.type
_entity_poly.pdbx_seq_one_letter_code
_entity_poly.pdbx_strand_id
1 'polypeptide(L)'
;YPIKDARTTARLNRAVARAAAAKLLSVELLIRQPRNRDLLNGCGLLIANPPFTFAGVLERAGPGLARLLAVGPGANCSVRWLKVLRDD
;
A
#
# COMPACT_ATOMS: atom_id res chain seq x y z
N TYR A 1 0.90 2.25 -8.10
CA TYR A 1 -0.42 2.21 -8.73
C TYR A 1 -1.34 3.27 -8.14
N PRO A 2 -2.27 3.85 -8.92
CA PRO A 2 -3.26 4.81 -8.42
C PRO A 2 -4.37 4.12 -7.61
N ILE A 3 -4.89 4.77 -6.58
CA ILE A 3 -6.02 4.28 -5.77
C ILE A 3 -7.25 5.16 -6.05
N LYS A 4 -8.10 4.71 -6.96
CA LYS A 4 -9.44 5.27 -7.19
C LYS A 4 -10.49 4.57 -6.33
N ASP A 5 -10.44 3.25 -6.29
CA ASP A 5 -11.36 2.40 -5.55
C ASP A 5 -10.64 1.21 -4.91
N ALA A 6 -11.03 0.89 -3.66
CA ALA A 6 -10.42 -0.18 -2.89
C ALA A 6 -10.64 -1.59 -3.47
N ARG A 7 -11.73 -1.84 -4.22
CA ARG A 7 -11.96 -3.17 -4.81
C ARG A 7 -10.98 -3.43 -5.95
N THR A 8 -10.69 -2.40 -6.75
CA THR A 8 -9.75 -2.49 -7.86
C THR A 8 -8.33 -2.77 -7.36
N THR A 9 -7.88 -2.05 -6.33
CA THR A 9 -6.56 -2.26 -5.73
C THR A 9 -6.48 -3.61 -5.02
N ALA A 10 -7.53 -4.04 -4.33
CA ALA A 10 -7.57 -5.37 -3.73
C ALA A 10 -7.48 -6.50 -4.78
N ARG A 11 -8.12 -6.34 -5.95
CA ARG A 11 -8.00 -7.30 -7.06
C ARG A 11 -6.57 -7.33 -7.62
N LEU A 12 -5.95 -6.16 -7.82
CA LEU A 12 -4.56 -6.06 -8.25
C LEU A 12 -3.63 -6.76 -7.24
N ASN A 13 -3.74 -6.43 -5.96
CA ASN A 13 -2.91 -6.99 -4.90
C ASN A 13 -3.02 -8.52 -4.83
N ARG A 14 -4.24 -9.07 -4.94
CA ARG A 14 -4.43 -10.53 -5.00
C ARG A 14 -3.81 -11.16 -6.24
N ALA A 15 -3.95 -10.55 -7.42
CA ALA A 15 -3.39 -11.07 -8.65
C ALA A 15 -1.86 -11.09 -8.61
N VAL A 16 -1.23 -9.99 -8.18
CA VAL A 16 0.23 -9.89 -8.08
C VAL A 16 0.77 -10.82 -7.00
N ALA A 17 0.11 -10.92 -5.84
CA ALA A 17 0.54 -11.84 -4.77
C ALA A 17 0.51 -13.31 -5.21
N ARG A 18 -0.49 -13.71 -6.03
CA ARG A 18 -0.56 -15.06 -6.60
C ARG A 18 0.56 -15.32 -7.61
N ALA A 19 0.90 -14.33 -8.43
CA ALA A 19 1.94 -14.45 -9.46
C ALA A 19 3.37 -14.29 -8.93
N ALA A 20 3.57 -13.60 -7.80
CA ALA A 20 4.90 -13.30 -7.28
C ALA A 20 5.62 -14.56 -6.79
N ALA A 21 6.87 -14.78 -7.24
CA ALA A 21 7.77 -15.80 -6.73
C ALA A 21 8.64 -15.32 -5.55
N ALA A 22 8.41 -14.10 -5.06
CA ALA A 22 9.24 -13.39 -4.09
C ALA A 22 8.42 -12.89 -2.89
N LYS A 23 9.10 -12.44 -1.83
CA LYS A 23 8.46 -11.67 -0.76
C LYS A 23 7.87 -10.40 -1.38
N LEU A 24 6.62 -10.08 -1.06
CA LEU A 24 5.90 -8.97 -1.67
C LEU A 24 5.31 -8.06 -0.59
N LEU A 25 5.73 -6.80 -0.60
CA LEU A 25 5.22 -5.76 0.27
C LEU A 25 4.31 -4.81 -0.51
N SER A 26 3.16 -4.48 0.06
CA SER A 26 2.27 -3.42 -0.38
C SER A 26 2.39 -2.23 0.55
N VAL A 27 2.52 -1.05 -0.03
CA VAL A 27 2.52 0.22 0.68
C VAL A 27 1.46 1.09 0.02
N GLU A 28 0.44 1.52 0.74
CA GLU A 28 -0.62 2.39 0.21
C GLU A 28 -0.71 3.66 1.02
N LEU A 29 -0.71 4.80 0.34
CA LEU A 29 -0.88 6.13 0.91
C LEU A 29 -2.19 6.72 0.39
N LEU A 30 -3.12 7.00 1.29
CA LEU A 30 -4.36 7.71 1.04
C LEU A 30 -4.25 9.14 1.55
N ILE A 31 -4.68 10.11 0.76
CA ILE A 31 -4.74 11.53 1.15
C ILE A 31 -6.10 11.93 1.72
N ARG A 32 -7.09 11.03 1.63
CA ARG A 32 -8.46 11.14 2.14
C ARG A 32 -9.11 9.74 2.16
N GLN A 33 -10.24 9.60 2.85
CA GLN A 33 -11.03 8.37 2.79
C GLN A 33 -11.52 8.10 1.34
N PRO A 34 -11.35 6.89 0.79
CA PRO A 34 -11.61 6.61 -0.63
C PRO A 34 -13.10 6.37 -0.91
N ARG A 35 -13.93 7.41 -0.73
CA ARG A 35 -15.39 7.36 -0.93
C ARG A 35 -15.80 7.66 -2.37
N ASN A 36 -15.12 8.59 -3.04
CA ASN A 36 -15.42 8.97 -4.42
C ASN A 36 -14.48 8.24 -5.39
N ARG A 37 -15.04 7.39 -6.26
CA ARG A 37 -14.27 6.57 -7.20
C ARG A 37 -13.80 7.33 -8.45
N ASP A 38 -14.36 8.50 -8.71
CA ASP A 38 -14.00 9.35 -9.85
C ASP A 38 -12.72 10.15 -9.58
N LEU A 39 -12.38 10.31 -8.29
CA LEU A 39 -11.19 11.00 -7.83
C LEU A 39 -10.03 10.04 -7.56
N LEU A 40 -8.81 10.60 -7.60
CA LEU A 40 -7.65 9.92 -7.06
C LEU A 40 -7.61 10.11 -5.54
N ASN A 41 -7.81 9.01 -4.81
CA ASN A 41 -7.83 9.01 -3.34
C ASN A 41 -6.45 8.77 -2.73
N GLY A 42 -5.50 8.29 -3.53
CA GLY A 42 -4.15 8.01 -3.10
C GLY A 42 -3.35 7.21 -4.13
N CYS A 43 -2.22 6.66 -3.68
CA CYS A 43 -1.35 5.82 -4.49
C CYS A 43 -0.83 4.65 -3.66
N GLY A 44 -0.30 3.63 -4.34
CA GLY A 44 0.36 2.51 -3.71
C GLY A 44 1.61 2.06 -4.45
N LEU A 45 2.46 1.30 -3.78
CA LEU A 45 3.66 0.66 -4.28
C LEU A 45 3.58 -0.83 -3.96
N LEU A 46 3.92 -1.66 -4.94
CA LEU A 46 4.21 -3.08 -4.74
C LEU A 46 5.70 -3.28 -4.89
N ILE A 47 6.32 -3.88 -3.88
CA ILE A 47 7.77 -3.99 -3.79
C ILE A 47 8.11 -5.46 -3.62
N ALA A 48 8.70 -6.04 -4.66
CA ALA A 48 9.24 -7.39 -4.60
C ALA A 48 10.62 -7.37 -3.93
N ASN A 49 10.86 -8.30 -3.02
CA ASN A 49 12.11 -8.40 -2.24
C ASN A 49 12.55 -7.05 -1.65
N PRO A 50 11.71 -6.39 -0.83
CA PRO A 50 12.10 -5.13 -0.22
C PRO A 50 13.36 -5.33 0.63
N PRO A 51 14.26 -4.32 0.70
CA PRO A 51 15.43 -4.37 1.56
C PRO A 51 15.07 -4.65 3.02
N PHE A 52 16.00 -5.24 3.76
CA PHE A 52 15.83 -5.48 5.19
C PHE A 52 15.53 -4.17 5.93
N THR A 53 14.64 -4.22 6.92
CA THR A 53 14.06 -3.08 7.67
C THR A 53 13.12 -2.14 6.92
N PHE A 54 13.02 -2.19 5.59
CA PHE A 54 12.28 -1.20 4.81
C PHE A 54 10.79 -1.08 5.21
N ALA A 55 10.12 -2.22 5.46
CA ALA A 55 8.74 -2.23 5.96
C ALA A 55 8.61 -1.47 7.29
N GLY A 56 9.50 -1.75 8.26
CA GLY A 56 9.51 -1.07 9.56
C GLY A 56 9.85 0.42 9.47
N VAL A 57 10.69 0.83 8.51
CA VAL A 57 10.93 2.26 8.24
C VAL A 57 9.64 2.94 7.76
N LEU A 58 8.92 2.32 6.83
CA LEU A 58 7.66 2.87 6.32
C LEU A 58 6.52 2.84 7.34
N GLU A 59 6.47 1.84 8.22
CA GLU A 59 5.51 1.80 9.33
C GLU A 59 5.71 2.98 10.29
N ARG A 60 6.97 3.39 10.52
CA ARG A 60 7.29 4.57 11.34
C ARG A 60 7.07 5.90 10.62
N ALA A 61 7.54 6.01 9.37
CA ALA A 61 7.52 7.28 8.63
C ALA A 61 6.16 7.56 7.94
N GLY A 62 5.45 6.52 7.52
CA GLY A 62 4.22 6.59 6.74
C GLY A 62 3.12 7.43 7.37
N PRO A 63 2.81 7.30 8.68
CA PRO A 63 1.83 8.15 9.35
C PRO A 63 2.19 9.64 9.35
N GLY A 64 3.48 9.97 9.36
CA GLY A 64 3.94 11.36 9.20
C GLY A 64 3.64 11.90 7.80
N LEU A 65 3.99 11.12 6.78
CA LEU A 65 3.72 11.47 5.38
C LEU A 65 2.22 11.61 5.09
N ALA A 66 1.39 10.70 5.61
CA ALA A 66 -0.06 10.76 5.46
C ALA A 66 -0.68 12.01 6.11
N ARG A 67 -0.14 12.47 7.24
CA ARG A 67 -0.57 13.71 7.89
C ARG A 67 -0.17 14.94 7.09
N LEU A 68 1.06 14.99 6.58
CA LEU A 68 1.57 16.12 5.80
C LEU A 68 0.84 16.30 4.47
N LEU A 69 0.44 15.19 3.84
CA LEU A 69 -0.23 15.19 2.53
C LEU A 69 -1.76 15.07 2.64
N ALA A 70 -2.33 15.17 3.84
CA ALA A 70 -3.76 15.03 4.05
C ALA A 70 -4.53 16.16 3.35
N VAL A 71 -5.50 15.80 2.52
CA VAL A 71 -6.46 16.73 1.92
C VAL A 71 -7.86 16.56 2.51
N GLY A 72 -8.10 15.48 3.26
CA GLY A 72 -9.35 15.26 3.95
C GLY A 72 -9.25 14.20 5.03
N PRO A 73 -10.33 13.98 5.81
CA PRO A 73 -10.35 12.97 6.86
C PRO A 73 -10.11 11.58 6.28
N GLY A 74 -9.48 10.71 7.08
CA GLY A 74 -9.15 9.34 6.70
C GLY A 74 -7.91 9.20 5.82
N ALA A 75 -7.10 10.25 5.66
CA ALA A 75 -5.74 10.13 5.14
C ALA A 75 -4.92 9.16 6.01
N ASN A 76 -4.23 8.21 5.38
CA ASN A 76 -3.44 7.21 6.09
C ASN A 76 -2.33 6.63 5.20
N CYS A 77 -1.39 5.95 5.82
CA CYS A 77 -0.43 5.08 5.14
C CYS A 77 -0.57 3.68 5.72
N SER A 78 -0.64 2.67 4.86
CA SER A 78 -0.71 1.26 5.27
C SER A 78 0.42 0.48 4.62
N VAL A 79 1.09 -0.33 5.43
CA VAL A 79 2.19 -1.21 5.03
C VAL A 79 1.73 -2.62 5.31
N ARG A 80 1.70 -3.48 4.29
CA ARG A 80 1.16 -4.85 4.40
C ARG A 80 1.99 -5.83 3.60
N TRP A 81 2.39 -6.94 4.21
CA TRP A 81 2.92 -8.07 3.49
C TRP A 81 1.80 -8.79 2.73
N LEU A 82 1.95 -8.91 1.41
CA LEU A 82 1.02 -9.67 0.56
C LEU A 82 1.48 -11.10 0.34
N LYS A 83 2.80 -11.32 0.38
CA LYS A 83 3.42 -12.65 0.34
C LYS A 83 4.69 -12.63 1.18
N VAL A 84 4.83 -13.63 2.05
CA VAL A 84 6.10 -13.99 2.69
C VAL A 84 6.53 -15.32 2.11
N LEU A 85 7.84 -15.51 1.94
CA LEU A 85 8.38 -16.83 1.66
C LEU A 85 8.33 -17.60 2.98
N ARG A 86 7.78 -18.81 2.94
CA ARG A 86 7.96 -19.76 4.03
C ARG A 86 9.38 -20.31 3.87
N ASP A 87 10.11 -20.33 4.98
CA ASP A 87 11.33 -21.12 5.05
C ASP A 87 10.85 -22.57 5.24
N ASP A 88 11.09 -23.43 4.25
CA ASP A 88 10.85 -24.87 4.34
C ASP A 88 11.91 -25.53 5.23
#